data_AF-A0A9N9QQA1-F1
#
_entry.id   AF-A0A9N9QQA1-F1
#
_cell.length_a   1.000
_cell.length_b   1.000
_cell.length_c   1.000
_cell.angle_alpha   90.00
_cell.angle_beta   90.00
_cell.angle_gamma   90.00
#
_symmetry.space_group_name_H-M   'P 1'
#
loop_
_entity.id
_entity.type
_entity.pdbx_description
1 polymer ?
#
loop_
_entity_poly.entity_id
_entity_poly.type
_entity_poly.pdbx_seq_one_letter_code
_entity_poly.pdbx_strand_id
1 'polypeptide(L)'
;MSAAIVRQALEIVDPDYTYFKSKQSKKNSKSEAFSLYPEKYKIIGKTYKKGKKAEKIGFPIEKKYTVQEAKTKLKSKKQILEENLRKLKLIQEHSKVTLNETTTKNIIERAVTRRPIKTEKNKQKSTKTAFTEEDFKKFEEEYLNSED
;
A
#
# COMPACT_ATOMS: atom_id res chain seq x y z
N MET A 1 0.64 6.76 -4.35
CA MET A 1 1.65 7.21 -3.37
C MET A 1 2.97 6.54 -3.70
N SER A 2 4.08 7.27 -3.72
CA SER A 2 5.38 6.66 -3.96
C SER A 2 5.84 5.91 -2.70
N ALA A 3 6.49 4.76 -2.88
CA ALA A 3 7.00 3.97 -1.77
C ALA A 3 7.98 4.78 -0.89
N ALA A 4 8.74 5.71 -1.48
CA ALA A 4 9.68 6.56 -0.76
C ALA A 4 9.02 7.43 0.32
N ILE A 5 7.87 8.05 0.01
CA ILE A 5 7.12 8.88 0.97
C ILE A 5 6.60 8.04 2.13
N VAL A 6 6.12 6.83 1.83
CA VAL A 6 5.65 5.89 2.86
C VAL A 6 6.80 5.49 3.80
N ARG A 7 8.00 5.24 3.26
CA ARG A 7 9.18 4.92 4.08
C ARG A 7 9.60 6.09 4.97
N GLN A 8 9.57 7.32 4.46
CA GLN A 8 9.87 8.52 5.25
C GLN A 8 8.85 8.73 6.38
N ALA A 9 7.56 8.53 6.10
CA ALA A 9 6.52 8.62 7.13
C ALA A 9 6.69 7.56 8.22
N LEU A 10 7.01 6.32 7.85
CA LEU A 10 7.29 5.25 8.82
C LEU A 10 8.53 5.55 9.68
N GLU A 11 9.54 6.19 9.10
CA GLU A 11 10.76 6.59 9.82
C GLU A 11 10.49 7.62 10.93
N ILE A 12 9.49 8.48 10.73
CA ILE A 12 9.04 9.48 11.71
C ILE A 12 8.18 8.85 12.81
N VAL A 13 7.31 7.92 12.42
CA VAL A 13 6.20 7.46 13.26
C VAL A 13 6.54 6.19 14.05
N ASP A 14 7.31 5.29 13.46
CA ASP A 14 7.61 3.98 14.04
C ASP A 14 9.10 3.90 14.39
N PRO A 15 9.48 3.98 15.68
CA PRO A 15 10.88 3.96 16.10
C PRO A 15 11.57 2.65 15.69
N ASP A 16 10.82 1.54 15.69
CA ASP A 16 11.32 0.23 15.27
C ASP A 16 11.66 0.18 13.77
N TYR A 17 11.06 1.04 12.94
CA TYR A 17 11.32 1.06 11.50
C TYR A 17 12.77 1.45 11.17
N THR A 18 13.33 2.40 11.92
CA THR A 18 14.73 2.86 11.78
C THR A 18 15.73 1.74 12.06
N TYR A 19 15.42 0.86 13.02
CA TYR A 19 16.24 -0.29 13.40
C TYR A 19 16.38 -1.30 12.27
N PHE A 20 15.33 -1.51 11.46
CA PHE A 20 15.38 -2.43 10.33
C PHE A 20 16.13 -1.84 9.12
N LYS A 21 16.02 -0.53 8.89
CA LYS A 21 16.68 0.16 7.76
C LYS A 21 18.21 0.18 7.88
N SER A 22 18.75 0.40 9.08
CA SER A 22 20.20 0.43 9.33
C SER A 22 20.90 -0.92 9.13
N LYS A 23 20.15 -2.03 9.18
CA LYS A 23 20.68 -3.39 8.97
C LYS A 23 20.66 -3.86 7.52
N GLN A 24 19.86 -3.23 6.66
CA GLN A 24 19.74 -3.61 5.24
C GLN A 24 20.89 -3.11 4.36
N SER A 25 21.61 -2.05 4.75
CA SER A 25 22.66 -1.46 3.91
C SER A 25 24.04 -2.16 3.98
N LYS A 26 24.22 -3.18 4.82
CA LYS A 26 25.55 -3.77 5.10
C LYS A 26 25.77 -5.22 4.62
N LYS A 27 24.91 -5.79 3.78
CA LYS A 27 24.88 -7.25 3.59
C LYS A 27 24.86 -7.69 2.13
N ASN A 28 26.08 -7.84 1.60
CA ASN A 28 26.42 -8.61 0.40
C ASN A 28 27.26 -9.83 0.82
N SER A 29 26.68 -10.86 1.43
CA SER A 29 27.37 -12.16 1.57
C SER A 29 26.36 -13.32 1.70
N LYS A 30 26.53 -14.35 0.88
CA LYS A 30 25.55 -15.42 0.60
C LYS A 30 25.32 -16.44 1.74
N SER A 31 25.10 -16.03 2.98
CA SER A 31 24.68 -16.93 4.10
C SER A 31 23.56 -16.35 5.00
N GLU A 32 22.90 -15.30 4.52
CA GLU A 32 22.38 -14.23 5.37
C GLU A 32 21.10 -14.49 6.18
N ALA A 33 20.33 -15.56 5.93
CA ALA A 33 19.05 -15.74 6.61
C ALA A 33 19.21 -15.90 8.15
N PHE A 34 20.30 -16.52 8.60
CA PHE A 34 20.60 -16.70 10.03
C PHE A 34 21.31 -15.49 10.67
N SER A 35 21.83 -14.57 9.85
CA SER A 35 22.52 -13.37 10.32
C SER A 35 21.56 -12.23 10.71
N LEU A 36 20.27 -12.37 10.40
CA LEU A 36 19.22 -11.39 10.67
C LEU A 36 18.73 -11.45 12.13
N TYR A 37 18.84 -12.61 12.77
CA TYR A 37 18.40 -12.81 14.15
C TYR A 37 19.53 -12.44 15.14
N PRO A 38 19.25 -11.58 16.14
CA PRO A 38 20.15 -11.38 17.28
C PRO A 38 20.57 -12.72 17.91
N GLU A 39 21.81 -12.85 18.38
CA GLU A 39 22.35 -14.13 18.91
C GLU A 39 21.47 -14.74 20.00
N LYS A 40 20.87 -13.90 20.85
CA LYS A 40 19.89 -14.30 21.87
C LYS A 40 18.63 -15.00 21.35
N TYR A 41 18.35 -14.93 20.05
CA TYR A 41 17.20 -15.57 19.41
C TYR A 41 17.60 -16.67 18.42
N LYS A 42 18.90 -17.01 18.31
CA LYS A 42 19.36 -18.12 17.48
C LYS A 42 19.20 -19.43 18.25
N ILE A 43 18.56 -20.42 17.63
CA ILE A 43 18.52 -21.79 18.19
C ILE A 43 19.74 -22.53 17.68
N ILE A 44 20.68 -22.84 18.57
CA ILE A 44 21.92 -23.57 18.26
C ILE A 44 21.67 -25.06 18.54
N GLY A 45 21.47 -25.85 17.49
CA GLY A 45 21.40 -27.31 17.57
C GLY A 45 22.79 -27.92 17.43
N LYS A 46 23.19 -28.81 18.33
CA LYS A 46 24.43 -29.58 18.19
C LYS A 46 24.16 -30.82 17.34
N THR A 47 24.88 -30.99 16.24
CA THR A 47 24.81 -32.20 15.42
C THR A 47 26.20 -32.81 15.25
N TYR A 48 26.28 -34.14 15.18
CA TYR A 48 27.53 -34.84 14.94
C TYR A 48 27.55 -35.32 13.49
N LYS A 49 28.52 -34.85 12.70
CA LYS A 49 28.80 -35.39 11.36
C LYS A 49 30.24 -35.85 11.33
N LYS A 50 30.46 -37.14 10.99
CA LYS A 50 31.79 -37.74 10.82
C LYS A 50 32.75 -37.47 12.00
N GLY A 51 32.29 -37.71 13.23
CA GLY A 51 33.11 -37.57 14.45
C GLY A 51 33.43 -36.13 14.89
N LYS A 52 33.02 -35.11 14.14
CA LYS A 52 33.20 -33.69 14.51
C LYS A 52 31.88 -33.07 14.99
N LYS A 53 31.94 -32.30 16.08
CA LYS A 53 30.84 -31.48 16.59
C LYS A 53 30.59 -30.34 15.60
N ALA A 54 29.39 -30.28 15.01
CA ALA A 54 28.98 -29.21 14.11
C ALA A 54 27.71 -28.55 14.65
N GLU A 55 27.73 -27.23 14.77
CA GLU A 55 26.57 -26.44 15.18
C GLU A 55 25.68 -26.14 13.97
N LYS A 56 24.39 -26.44 14.09
CA LYS A 56 23.37 -26.01 13.15
C LYS A 56 22.61 -24.86 13.76
N ILE A 57 22.64 -23.72 13.10
CA ILE A 57 21.83 -22.56 13.46
C ILE A 57 20.46 -22.79 12.81
N GLY A 58 19.41 -22.91 13.63
CA GLY A 58 18.03 -23.00 13.19
C GLY A 58 17.31 -21.65 13.34
N PHE A 59 16.20 -21.48 12.62
CA PHE A 59 15.31 -20.34 12.82
C PHE A 59 14.61 -20.48 14.17
N PRO A 60 14.44 -19.39 14.95
CA PRO A 60 13.48 -19.42 16.03
C PRO A 60 12.11 -19.67 15.42
N ILE A 61 11.46 -20.76 15.84
CA ILE A 61 10.05 -20.99 15.57
C ILE A 61 9.32 -19.73 16.01
N GLU A 62 8.56 -19.10 15.11
CA GLU A 62 7.75 -17.93 15.46
C GLU A 62 7.00 -18.24 16.75
N LYS A 63 7.27 -17.47 17.81
CA LYS A 63 6.60 -17.67 19.10
C LYS A 63 5.11 -17.48 18.83
N LYS A 64 4.38 -18.59 18.76
CA LYS A 64 2.92 -18.57 18.64
C LYS A 64 2.43 -17.88 19.90
N TYR A 65 1.79 -16.73 19.72
CA TYR A 65 1.21 -16.02 20.85
C TYR A 65 0.17 -16.92 21.50
N THR A 66 0.26 -17.05 22.81
CA THR A 66 -0.83 -17.66 23.57
C THR A 66 -2.03 -16.71 23.48
N VAL A 67 -3.25 -17.23 23.46
CA VAL A 67 -4.48 -16.41 23.40
C VAL A 67 -4.49 -15.32 24.48
N GLN A 68 -3.93 -15.61 25.66
CA GLN A 68 -3.77 -14.65 26.76
C GLN A 68 -2.83 -13.49 26.37
N GLU A 69 -1.66 -13.77 25.79
CA GLU A 69 -0.71 -12.76 25.34
C GLU A 69 -1.32 -11.89 24.22
N ALA A 70 -2.07 -12.50 23.29
CA ALA A 70 -2.76 -11.77 22.23
C ALA A 70 -3.82 -10.81 22.80
N LYS A 71 -4.58 -11.25 23.82
CA LYS A 71 -5.56 -10.40 24.52
C LYS A 71 -4.91 -9.22 25.22
N THR A 72 -3.74 -9.39 25.85
CA THR A 72 -3.02 -8.28 26.50
C THR A 72 -2.52 -7.21 25.51
N LYS A 73 -2.27 -7.60 24.26
CA LYS A 73 -1.83 -6.70 23.19
C LYS A 73 -2.99 -6.08 22.40
N LEU A 74 -4.23 -6.53 22.65
CA LEU A 74 -5.40 -6.01 21.98
C LEU A 74 -5.72 -4.62 22.54
N LYS A 75 -5.42 -3.59 21.76
CA LYS A 75 -5.73 -2.21 22.14
C LYS A 75 -7.23 -1.94 21.98
N SER A 76 -7.79 -1.17 22.90
CA SER A 76 -9.16 -0.68 22.77
C SER A 76 -9.29 0.28 21.58
N LYS A 77 -10.50 0.41 21.02
CA LYS A 77 -10.76 1.36 19.90
C LYS A 77 -10.34 2.79 20.24
N LYS A 78 -10.53 3.22 21.49
CA LYS A 78 -10.13 4.55 21.97
C LYS A 78 -8.61 4.73 21.95
N GLN A 79 -7.86 3.77 22.48
CA GLN A 79 -6.40 3.78 22.46
C GLN A 79 -5.84 3.80 21.04
N ILE A 80 -6.42 2.99 20.13
CA ILE A 80 -6.03 2.97 18.72
C ILE A 80 -6.25 4.35 18.09
N LEU A 81 -7.39 4.98 18.37
CA LEU A 81 -7.71 6.31 17.86
C LEU A 81 -6.75 7.37 18.38
N GLU A 82 -6.47 7.38 19.69
CA GLU A 82 -5.52 8.32 20.30
C GLU A 82 -4.11 8.17 19.74
N GLU A 83 -3.63 6.92 19.60
CA GLU A 83 -2.33 6.64 18.98
C GLU A 83 -2.30 7.13 17.53
N ASN A 84 -3.34 6.83 16.74
CA ASN A 84 -3.40 7.27 15.35
C ASN A 84 -3.41 8.79 15.22
N LEU A 85 -4.16 9.50 16.08
CA LEU A 85 -4.16 10.96 16.11
C LEU A 85 -2.78 11.52 16.46
N ARG A 86 -2.09 10.93 17.43
CA ARG A 86 -0.71 11.31 17.76
C ARG A 86 0.23 11.10 16.58
N LYS A 87 0.15 9.94 15.91
CA LYS A 87 0.96 9.62 14.71
C LYS A 87 0.69 10.61 13.57
N LEU A 88 -0.57 10.97 13.34
CA LEU A 88 -0.96 11.94 12.31
C LEU A 88 -0.43 13.34 12.63
N LYS A 89 -0.47 13.78 13.90
CA LYS A 89 0.12 15.06 14.32
C LYS A 89 1.63 15.12 14.05
N LEU A 90 2.36 14.06 14.39
CA LEU A 90 3.80 13.98 14.09
C LEU A 90 4.08 14.08 12.58
N ILE A 91 3.31 13.36 11.75
CA ILE A 91 3.42 13.47 10.29
C ILE A 91 3.13 14.90 9.83
N GLN A 92 2.11 15.55 10.41
CA GLN A 92 1.74 16.92 10.07
C GLN A 92 2.85 17.92 10.42
N GLU A 93 3.44 17.82 11.61
CA GLU A 93 4.56 18.67 12.05
C GLU A 93 5.78 18.54 11.14
N HIS A 94 6.06 17.34 10.64
CA HIS A 94 7.19 17.09 9.75
C HIS A 94 6.87 17.25 8.26
N SER A 95 5.60 17.38 7.89
CA SER A 95 5.18 17.54 6.50
C SER A 95 5.33 19.00 6.06
N LYS A 96 6.12 19.22 5.01
CA LYS A 96 6.24 20.52 4.34
C LYS A 96 5.14 20.77 3.31
N VAL A 97 4.28 19.77 3.06
CA VAL A 97 3.31 19.80 1.96
C VAL A 97 1.98 20.34 2.45
N THR A 98 1.61 21.53 1.96
CA THR A 98 0.26 22.09 2.09
C THR A 98 -0.57 21.66 0.89
N LEU A 99 -1.60 20.85 1.12
CA LEU A 99 -2.51 20.39 0.07
C LEU A 99 -3.70 21.34 -0.06
N ASN A 100 -4.13 21.60 -1.31
CA ASN A 100 -5.34 22.35 -1.59
C ASN A 100 -6.58 21.58 -1.13
N GLU A 101 -7.61 22.27 -0.62
CA GLU A 101 -8.82 21.65 -0.11
C GLU A 101 -9.49 20.70 -1.11
N THR A 102 -9.49 21.06 -2.39
CA THR A 102 -10.03 20.24 -3.50
C THR A 102 -9.28 18.93 -3.64
N THR A 103 -7.95 18.99 -3.62
CA THR A 103 -7.10 17.79 -3.66
C THR A 103 -7.27 16.91 -2.43
N THR A 104 -7.43 17.51 -1.26
CA THR A 104 -7.67 16.80 0.00
C THR A 104 -9.00 16.06 -0.02
N LYS A 105 -10.09 16.72 -0.44
CA LYS A 105 -11.41 16.11 -0.61
C LYS A 105 -11.37 14.92 -1.58
N ASN A 106 -10.70 15.09 -2.71
CA ASN A 106 -10.49 14.04 -3.70
C ASN A 106 -9.76 12.82 -3.13
N ILE A 107 -8.67 13.05 -2.39
CA ILE A 107 -7.92 11.96 -1.75
C ILE A 107 -8.80 11.20 -0.75
N ILE A 108 -9.57 11.92 0.07
CA ILE A 108 -10.47 11.32 1.06
C ILE A 108 -11.55 10.50 0.37
N GLU A 109 -12.22 11.05 -0.63
CA GLU A 109 -13.28 10.36 -1.38
C GLU A 109 -12.76 9.07 -2.01
N ARG A 110 -11.58 9.12 -2.64
CA ARG A 110 -10.92 7.93 -3.19
C ARG A 110 -10.58 6.89 -2.13
N ALA A 111 -10.15 7.30 -0.94
CA ALA A 111 -9.82 6.39 0.16
C ALA A 111 -11.07 5.68 0.71
N VAL A 112 -12.18 6.42 0.84
CA VAL A 112 -13.46 5.89 1.32
C VAL A 112 -14.09 4.95 0.29
N THR A 113 -14.20 5.41 -0.97
CA THR A 113 -14.88 4.65 -2.04
C THR A 113 -14.03 3.52 -2.61
N ARG A 114 -12.70 3.56 -2.39
CA ARG A 114 -11.70 2.67 -3.01
C ARG A 114 -11.72 2.67 -4.54
N ARG A 115 -12.35 3.68 -5.15
CA ARG A 115 -12.50 3.80 -6.61
C ARG A 115 -11.81 5.06 -7.11
N PRO A 116 -11.35 5.08 -8.38
CA PRO A 116 -10.91 6.31 -9.01
C PRO A 116 -12.04 7.34 -9.02
N ILE A 117 -11.68 8.60 -8.80
CA ILE A 117 -12.64 9.71 -8.88
C ILE A 117 -13.06 9.84 -10.34
N LYS A 118 -14.36 9.85 -10.59
CA LYS A 118 -14.87 10.08 -11.93
C LYS A 118 -14.56 11.52 -12.29
N THR A 119 -13.65 11.73 -13.23
CA THR A 119 -13.55 13.03 -13.89
C THR A 119 -14.88 13.29 -14.56
N GLU A 120 -15.47 14.46 -14.32
CA GLU A 120 -16.63 14.89 -15.09
C GLU A 120 -16.27 14.74 -16.56
N LYS A 121 -16.95 13.83 -17.25
CA LYS A 121 -16.80 13.73 -18.70
C LYS A 121 -17.29 15.06 -19.22
N ASN A 122 -16.38 15.87 -19.76
CA ASN A 122 -16.77 17.03 -20.56
C ASN A 122 -17.88 16.54 -21.47
N LYS A 123 -19.09 17.08 -21.32
CA LYS A 123 -20.23 16.74 -22.17
C LYS A 123 -19.69 16.81 -23.59
N GLN A 124 -19.55 15.65 -24.24
CA GLN A 124 -19.10 15.62 -25.62
C GLN A 124 -20.10 16.51 -26.32
N LYS A 125 -19.63 17.64 -26.84
CA LYS A 125 -20.45 18.50 -27.69
C LYS A 125 -21.07 17.55 -28.70
N SER A 126 -22.40 17.54 -28.81
CA SER A 126 -23.11 16.66 -29.74
C SER A 126 -22.35 16.71 -31.05
N THR A 127 -21.77 15.57 -31.42
CA THR A 127 -21.08 15.44 -32.69
C THR A 127 -22.15 15.74 -33.73
N LYS A 128 -22.04 16.87 -34.44
CA LYS A 128 -22.88 17.12 -35.60
C LYS A 128 -22.76 15.88 -36.48
N THR A 129 -23.88 15.21 -36.72
CA THR A 129 -23.92 14.07 -37.63
C THR A 129 -23.44 14.56 -38.99
N ALA A 130 -22.68 13.72 -39.71
CA ALA A 130 -22.25 14.05 -41.07
C ALA A 130 -23.45 14.13 -42.03
N PHE A 131 -24.55 13.47 -41.68
CA PHE A 131 -25.81 13.48 -42.41
C PHE A 131 -26.69 14.65 -41.96
N THR A 132 -27.21 15.34 -42.96
CA THR A 132 -28.20 16.41 -42.84
C THR A 132 -29.61 15.87 -43.07
N GLU A 133 -30.63 16.61 -42.66
CA GLU A 133 -32.04 16.23 -42.89
C GLU A 133 -32.36 16.05 -44.39
N GLU A 134 -31.64 16.74 -45.26
CA GLU A 134 -31.75 16.59 -46.72
C GLU A 134 -31.25 15.23 -47.21
N ASP A 135 -30.21 14.66 -46.58
CA ASP A 135 -29.68 13.35 -46.93
C ASP A 135 -30.67 12.24 -46.56
N PHE A 136 -31.37 12.38 -45.43
CA PHE A 136 -32.42 11.43 -45.03
C PHE A 136 -33.60 11.46 -45.99
N LYS A 137 -33.98 12.63 -46.49
CA LYS A 137 -35.08 12.77 -47.45
C LYS A 137 -34.78 12.12 -48.79
N LYS A 138 -33.55 12.30 -49.30
CA LYS A 138 -33.09 11.61 -50.52
C LYS A 138 -33.09 10.09 -50.36
N PHE A 139 -32.67 9.60 -49.19
CA PHE A 139 -32.67 8.17 -48.91
C PHE A 139 -34.10 7.59 -48.86
N GLU A 140 -35.04 8.32 -48.27
CA GLU A 140 -36.46 7.91 -48.23
C GLU A 140 -37.08 7.83 -49.64
N GLU A 141 -36.80 8.81 -50.49
CA GLU A 141 -37.24 8.82 -51.89
C GLU A 141 -36.62 7.67 -52.71
N GLU A 142 -35.34 7.36 -52.53
CA GLU A 142 -34.68 6.23 -53.20
C GLU A 142 -35.23 4.89 -52.72
N TYR A 143 -35.49 4.75 -51.41
CA TYR A 143 -36.08 3.53 -50.84
C TYR A 143 -37.48 3.26 -51.40
N LEU A 144 -38.36 4.26 -51.40
CA LEU A 144 -39.73 4.14 -51.91
C LEU A 144 -39.78 3.87 -53.41
N ASN A 145 -38.88 4.47 -54.20
CA ASN A 145 -38.81 4.24 -55.65
C ASN A 145 -38.15 2.90 -56.03
N SER A 146 -37.62 2.14 -55.06
CA SER A 146 -36.99 0.84 -55.28
C SER A 146 -37.90 -0.37 -54.98
N GLU A 147 -39.11 -0.12 -54.46
CA GLU A 147 -40.12 -1.14 -54.12
C GLU A 147 -41.20 -1.33 -55.22
N ASP A 148 -41.08 -0.65 -56.37
CA ASP A 148 -41.87 -0.89 -57.61
C ASP A 148 -41.03 -1.62 -58.68
#